data_AF-A0A3A8I829-F1
#
_entry.id   AF-A0A3A8I829-F1
#
_cell.length_a   1.000
_cell.length_b   1.000
_cell.length_c   1.000
_cell.angle_alpha   90.00
_cell.angle_beta   90.00
_cell.angle_gamma   90.00
#
_symmetry.space_group_name_H-M   'P 1'
#
loop_
_entity.id
_entity.type
_entity.pdbx_description
1 polymer ?
#
loop_
_entity_poly.entity_id
_entity_poly.type
_entity_poly.pdbx_seq_one_letter_code
_entity_poly.pdbx_strand_id
1 'polypeptide(L)'
;MTPEALIIVEESRADDVLSRVGQLVTVTQRLPPRLAIVRGERADLDAVSRLPGVLVVAEGSLPESALRRLNETEQLFAEAWVLGRQPKASRPGEGLSWDAPGFQPPDGPKGHSDD
;
A
#
# COMPACT_ATOMS: atom_id res chain seq x y z
N MET A 1 -1.98 -11.85 14.39
CA MET A 1 -1.81 -11.23 13.06
C MET A 1 -1.08 -9.91 13.29
N THR A 2 0.08 -9.70 12.68
CA THR A 2 0.81 -8.44 12.81
C THR A 2 0.14 -7.37 11.95
N PRO A 3 -0.35 -6.26 12.52
CA PRO A 3 -0.96 -5.19 11.73
C PRO A 3 0.05 -4.60 10.74
N GLU A 4 -0.49 -4.11 9.64
CA GLU A 4 0.24 -3.34 8.65
C GLU A 4 -0.29 -1.89 8.67
N ALA A 5 0.62 -0.92 8.63
CA ALA A 5 0.30 0.49 8.67
C ALA A 5 1.05 1.29 7.59
N LEU A 6 0.45 2.39 7.13
CA LEU A 6 1.12 3.43 6.35
C LEU A 6 1.62 4.51 7.29
N ILE A 7 2.89 4.91 7.13
CA ILE A 7 3.52 5.98 7.88
C ILE A 7 3.87 7.13 6.93
N ILE A 8 3.59 8.34 7.39
CA ILE A 8 4.05 9.59 6.76
C ILE A 8 4.97 10.29 7.77
N VAL A 9 6.16 10.68 7.33
CA VAL A 9 7.14 11.40 8.17
C VAL A 9 7.40 12.81 7.64
N GLU A 10 8.01 13.65 8.45
CA GLU A 10 8.49 14.97 8.04
C GLU A 10 9.57 14.82 6.96
N GLU A 11 9.38 15.52 5.85
CA GLU A 11 10.28 15.41 4.67
C GLU A 11 11.71 15.82 4.99
N SER A 12 11.89 16.89 5.77
CA SER A 12 13.22 17.41 6.16
C SER A 12 14.03 16.45 7.04
N ARG A 13 13.40 15.40 7.58
CA ARG A 13 14.02 14.43 8.50
C ARG A 13 13.76 12.98 8.07
N ALA A 14 13.30 12.77 6.84
CA ALA A 14 12.67 11.52 6.47
C ALA A 14 13.60 10.31 6.62
N ASP A 15 14.85 10.41 6.16
CA ASP A 15 15.82 9.31 6.24
C ASP A 15 16.12 8.90 7.68
N ASP A 16 16.34 9.87 8.57
CA ASP A 16 16.61 9.63 9.99
C ASP A 16 15.41 8.98 10.69
N VAL A 17 14.20 9.48 10.43
CA VAL A 17 12.98 8.96 11.04
C VAL A 17 12.68 7.56 10.51
N LEU A 18 12.76 7.33 9.20
CA LEU A 18 12.51 6.03 8.59
C LEU A 18 13.56 4.97 8.98
N SER A 19 14.79 5.39 9.29
CA SER A 19 15.81 4.52 9.87
C SER A 19 15.40 4.04 11.27
N ARG A 20 14.95 4.96 12.15
CA ARG A 20 14.45 4.63 13.49
C ARG A 20 13.18 3.78 13.45
N VAL A 21 12.27 4.08 12.53
CA VAL A 21 11.07 3.25 12.29
C VAL A 21 11.48 1.81 11.95
N GLY A 22 12.48 1.62 11.08
CA GLY A 22 13.00 0.29 10.72
C GLY A 22 13.67 -0.48 11.85
N GLN A 23 13.99 0.16 12.99
CA GLN A 23 14.49 -0.52 14.19
C GLN A 23 13.35 -1.08 15.07
N LEU A 24 12.14 -0.54 14.94
CA LEU A 24 10.98 -0.94 15.74
C LEU A 24 10.04 -1.88 14.96
N VAL A 25 9.92 -1.68 13.66
CA VAL A 25 8.97 -2.41 12.81
C VAL A 25 9.61 -2.80 11.48
N THR A 26 9.04 -3.80 10.83
CA THR A 26 9.48 -4.23 9.49
C THR A 26 8.95 -3.27 8.45
N VAL A 27 9.83 -2.59 7.72
CA VAL A 27 9.44 -1.78 6.54
C VAL A 27 9.28 -2.72 5.34
N THR A 28 8.08 -2.78 4.77
CA THR A 28 7.78 -3.66 3.63
C THR A 28 7.86 -2.93 2.29
N GLN A 29 7.49 -1.65 2.26
CA GLN A 29 7.54 -0.82 1.05
C GLN A 29 7.89 0.62 1.43
N ARG A 30 8.56 1.32 0.52
CA ARG A 30 8.89 2.75 0.66
C ARG A 30 8.52 3.49 -0.62
N LEU A 31 7.97 4.68 -0.45
CA LEU A 31 7.94 5.70 -1.49
C LEU A 31 8.76 6.90 -0.97
N PRO A 32 9.99 7.09 -1.47
CA PRO A 32 10.79 8.25 -1.13
C PRO A 32 10.05 9.56 -1.44
N PRO A 33 10.28 10.62 -0.65
CA PRO A 33 11.21 10.67 0.48
C PRO A 33 10.62 10.14 1.80
N ARG A 34 9.31 10.23 2.01
CA ARG A 34 8.74 10.26 3.37
C ARG A 34 7.59 9.29 3.66
N LEU A 35 7.27 8.39 2.73
CA LEU A 35 6.20 7.41 2.89
C LEU A 35 6.77 5.99 3.03
N ALA A 36 6.22 5.21 3.96
CA ALA A 36 6.56 3.80 4.12
C ALA A 36 5.36 2.98 4.59
N ILE A 37 5.26 1.75 4.09
CA ILE A 37 4.36 0.73 4.63
C ILE A 37 5.18 -0.16 5.56
N VAL A 38 4.63 -0.42 6.74
CA VAL A 38 5.30 -1.19 7.79
C VAL A 38 4.40 -2.28 8.35
N ARG A 39 5.03 -3.29 8.97
CA ARG A 39 4.38 -4.34 9.75
C ARG A 39 5.07 -4.48 11.11
N GLY A 40 4.29 -4.55 12.17
CA GLY A 40 4.79 -4.67 13.54
C GLY A 40 3.68 -5.05 14.50
N GLU A 41 3.99 -5.25 15.78
CA GLU A 41 2.96 -5.38 16.79
C GLU A 41 2.32 -4.01 17.08
N ARG A 42 1.10 -3.99 17.65
CA ARG A 42 0.43 -2.72 17.98
C ARG A 42 1.25 -1.85 18.93
N ALA A 43 1.96 -2.46 19.87
CA ALA A 43 2.84 -1.74 20.79
C ALA A 43 3.99 -1.03 20.05
N ASP A 44 4.53 -1.65 19.00
CA ASP A 44 5.60 -1.07 18.19
C ASP A 44 5.08 0.07 17.30
N LEU A 45 3.89 -0.09 16.72
CA LEU A 45 3.22 0.98 15.96
C LEU A 45 2.88 2.18 16.85
N ASP A 46 2.45 1.93 18.08
CA ASP A 46 2.23 2.97 19.09
C ASP A 46 3.55 3.67 19.45
N ALA A 47 4.66 2.94 19.57
CA ALA A 47 5.98 3.53 19.80
C ALA A 47 6.43 4.38 18.60
N VAL A 48 6.21 3.90 17.37
CA VAL A 48 6.49 4.63 16.14
C VAL A 48 5.71 5.94 16.08
N SER A 49 4.42 5.94 16.43
CA SER A 49 3.60 7.17 16.40
C SER A 49 4.10 8.28 17.35
N ARG A 50 4.91 7.93 18.34
CA ARG A 50 5.50 8.87 19.31
C ARG A 50 6.89 9.37 18.89
N LEU A 51 7.46 8.86 17.80
CA LEU A 51 8.76 9.29 17.33
C LEU A 51 8.69 10.74 16.81
N PRO A 52 9.62 11.62 17.22
CA PRO A 52 9.71 12.97 16.65
C PRO A 52 9.90 12.91 15.13
N GLY A 53 9.02 13.61 14.39
CA GLY A 53 9.02 13.65 12.93
C GLY A 53 8.09 12.63 12.27
N VAL A 54 7.37 11.79 13.03
CA VAL A 54 6.26 10.99 12.50
C VAL A 54 4.99 11.86 12.49
N LEU A 55 4.38 12.01 11.31
CA LEU A 55 3.18 12.81 11.13
C LEU A 55 1.90 11.97 11.20
N VAL A 56 1.94 10.75 10.67
CA VAL A 56 0.79 9.84 10.60
C VAL A 56 1.27 8.41 10.74
N VAL A 57 0.51 7.61 11.49
CA VAL A 57 0.51 6.14 11.46
C VAL A 57 -0.93 5.70 11.24
N ALA A 58 -1.23 5.07 10.11
CA ALA A 58 -2.59 4.69 9.72
C ALA A 58 -2.72 3.17 9.50
N GLU A 59 -3.73 2.54 10.09
CA GLU A 59 -3.99 1.08 9.97
C GLU A 59 -5.13 0.72 8.99
N GLY A 60 -5.73 1.71 8.29
CA GLY A 60 -6.73 1.42 7.25
C GLY A 60 -7.32 2.62 6.53
N SER A 61 -7.29 3.80 7.14
CA SER A 61 -7.74 5.06 6.53
C SER A 61 -6.77 6.18 6.86
N LEU A 62 -6.65 7.15 5.96
CA LEU A 62 -5.88 8.36 6.18
C LEU A 62 -6.80 9.55 6.44
N PRO A 63 -6.41 10.47 7.34
CA PRO A 63 -7.11 11.73 7.45
C PRO A 63 -6.91 12.55 6.17
N GLU A 64 -7.98 13.16 5.64
CA GLU A 64 -7.89 13.98 4.41
C GLU A 64 -6.87 15.11 4.52
N SER A 65 -6.67 15.64 5.73
CA SER A 65 -5.68 16.68 6.00
C SER A 65 -4.24 16.21 5.80
N ALA A 66 -3.95 14.91 5.93
CA ALA A 66 -2.65 14.35 5.58
C ALA A 66 -2.51 14.22 4.07
N LEU A 67 -3.54 13.69 3.38
CA LEU A 67 -3.55 13.54 1.92
C LEU A 67 -3.34 14.88 1.20
N ARG A 68 -4.00 15.96 1.65
CA ARG A 68 -3.85 17.30 1.06
C ARG A 68 -2.44 17.90 1.17
N ARG A 69 -1.57 17.37 2.03
CA ARG A 69 -0.17 17.82 2.19
C ARG A 69 0.82 16.98 1.37
N LEU A 70 0.35 15.92 0.74
CA LEU A 70 1.12 15.04 -0.13
C LEU A 70 1.15 15.61 -1.56
N ASN A 71 2.25 15.39 -2.28
CA ASN A 71 2.29 15.63 -3.71
C ASN A 71 1.48 14.56 -4.47
N GLU A 72 1.28 14.74 -5.78
CA GLU A 72 0.44 13.84 -6.59
C GLU A 72 0.89 12.37 -6.54
N THR A 73 2.19 12.09 -6.61
CA THR A 73 2.73 10.73 -6.54
C THR A 73 2.53 10.10 -5.16
N GLU A 74 2.74 10.87 -4.10
CA GLU A 74 2.51 10.44 -2.72
C GLU A 74 1.02 10.20 -2.43
N GLN A 75 0.14 11.05 -2.95
CA GLN A 75 -1.31 10.87 -2.87
C GLN A 75 -1.73 9.56 -3.54
N LEU A 76 -1.28 9.33 -4.77
CA LEU A 76 -1.60 8.10 -5.51
C LEU A 76 -1.16 6.84 -4.75
N PHE A 77 0.03 6.86 -4.15
CA PHE A 77 0.53 5.75 -3.34
C PHE A 77 -0.31 5.52 -2.08
N ALA A 78 -0.63 6.60 -1.37
CA ALA A 78 -1.46 6.56 -0.17
C ALA A 78 -2.88 6.04 -0.47
N GLU A 79 -3.48 6.52 -1.56
CA GLU A 79 -4.80 6.08 -2.03
C GLU A 79 -4.79 4.62 -2.46
N ALA A 80 -3.79 4.19 -3.22
CA ALA A 80 -3.64 2.79 -3.64
C ALA A 80 -3.53 1.85 -2.42
N TRP A 81 -2.81 2.26 -1.38
CA TRP A 81 -2.72 1.50 -0.14
C TRP A 81 -4.06 1.41 0.61
N VAL A 82 -4.84 2.51 0.66
CA VAL A 82 -6.19 2.51 1.25
C VAL A 82 -7.13 1.61 0.44
N LEU A 83 -7.13 1.73 -0.90
CA LEU A 83 -7.94 0.93 -1.80
C LEU A 83 -7.62 -0.57 -1.70
N GLY A 84 -6.34 -0.92 -1.56
CA GLY A 84 -5.89 -2.31 -1.43
C GLY A 84 -6.43 -3.03 -0.20
N ARG A 85 -6.98 -2.30 0.77
CA ARG A 85 -7.58 -2.82 2.00
C ARG A 85 -9.09 -2.99 1.91
N GLN A 86 -9.70 -2.47 0.87
CA GLN A 86 -11.11 -2.71 0.62
C GLN A 86 -11.33 -4.18 0.23
N PRO A 87 -12.45 -4.79 0.65
CA PRO A 87 -12.78 -6.14 0.21
C PRO A 87 -12.84 -6.18 -1.31
N LYS A 88 -12.17 -7.18 -1.91
CA LYS A 88 -12.27 -7.39 -3.35
C LYS A 88 -13.72 -7.72 -3.69
N ALA A 89 -14.27 -7.02 -4.68
CA ALA A 89 -15.54 -7.42 -5.25
C ALA A 89 -15.43 -8.84 -5.80
N SER A 90 -16.49 -9.63 -5.62
CA SER A 90 -16.59 -10.97 -6.22
C SER A 90 -16.40 -10.85 -7.72
N ARG A 91 -15.38 -11.54 -8.25
CA ARG A 91 -15.13 -11.51 -9.69
C ARG A 91 -15.90 -12.65 -10.36
N PRO A 92 -16.59 -12.41 -11.48
CA PRO A 92 -17.11 -13.49 -12.30
C PRO A 92 -15.98 -14.46 -12.65
N GLY A 93 -16.14 -15.73 -12.31
CA GLY A 93 -15.14 -16.79 -12.58
C GLY A 93 -14.12 -17.03 -11.46
N GLU A 94 -14.18 -16.30 -10.35
CA GLU A 94 -13.30 -16.53 -9.20
C GLU A 94 -13.51 -17.93 -8.60
N GLY A 95 -12.43 -18.69 -8.46
CA GLY A 95 -12.47 -20.07 -7.93
C GLY A 95 -13.00 -21.12 -8.89
N LEU A 96 -13.40 -20.75 -10.12
CA LEU A 96 -13.80 -21.70 -11.16
C LEU A 96 -12.57 -22.23 -11.92
N SER A 97 -12.73 -23.43 -12.51
CA SER A 97 -11.76 -23.95 -13.48
C SER A 97 -11.66 -23.02 -14.69
N TRP A 98 -10.51 -23.03 -15.35
CA TRP A 98 -10.29 -22.26 -16.58
C TRP A 98 -11.29 -22.64 -17.70
N ASP A 99 -11.77 -23.89 -17.69
CA ASP A 99 -12.75 -24.42 -18.64
C ASP A 99 -14.22 -24.22 -18.21
N ALA A 100 -14.47 -23.38 -17.20
CA ALA A 100 -15.83 -23.16 -16.71
C ALA A 100 -16.72 -22.60 -17.81
N PRO A 101 -17.90 -23.20 -18.05
CA PRO A 101 -18.80 -22.74 -19.10
C PRO A 101 -19.28 -21.31 -18.83
N GLY A 102 -19.46 -20.52 -19.89
CA GLY A 102 -19.89 -19.12 -19.80
C GLY A 102 -18.76 -18.08 -19.75
N PHE A 103 -17.50 -18.51 -19.82
CA PHE A 103 -16.34 -17.63 -19.95
C PHE A 103 -15.68 -17.88 -21.32
N GLN A 104 -15.55 -16.82 -22.13
CA GLN A 104 -14.80 -16.89 -23.38
C GLN A 104 -13.35 -16.42 -23.14
N PRO A 105 -12.33 -17.21 -23.52
CA PRO A 105 -10.96 -16.71 -23.51
C PRO A 105 -10.83 -15.50 -24.45
N PRO A 106 -9.97 -14.51 -24.14
CA PRO A 106 -9.69 -13.42 -25.07
C PRO A 106 -9.17 -13.99 -26.40
N ASP A 107 -9.54 -13.36 -27.52
CA ASP A 107 -9.19 -13.82 -28.87
C ASP A 107 -7.71 -14.24 -28.95
N GLY A 108 -7.47 -15.47 -29.44
CA GLY A 108 -6.13 -15.99 -29.64
C GLY A 108 -5.35 -15.20 -30.69
N PRO A 109 -4.02 -15.32 -30.73
CA PRO A 109 -3.21 -14.61 -31.72
C PRO A 109 -3.70 -14.94 -33.12
N LYS A 110 -4.07 -13.90 -33.89
CA LYS A 110 -4.41 -14.03 -35.31
C LYS A 110 -3.15 -14.50 -36.02
N GLY A 111 -3.15 -15.76 -36.46
CA GLY A 111 -2.06 -16.29 -37.28
C GLY A 111 -1.88 -15.39 -38.49
N HIS A 112 -0.68 -14.84 -38.66
CA HIS A 112 -0.26 -14.24 -39.91
C HIS A 112 -0.14 -15.41 -40.90
N SER A 113 -1.09 -15.53 -41.82
CA SER A 113 -0.90 -16.38 -42.99
C SER A 113 0.06 -15.62 -43.90
N ASP A 114 1.34 -15.96 -43.84
CA ASP A 114 2.27 -15.65 -44.91
C ASP A 114 1.97 -16.61 -46.06
N ASP A 115 1.42 -16.05 -47.14
CA ASP A 115 1.28 -16.64 -48.46
C ASP A 115 2.08 -15.76 -49.44
#